data_AF-A0A381ZUT1-F1
#
_entry.id   AF-A0A381ZUT1-F1
#
_cell.length_a   1.000
_cell.length_b   1.000
_cell.length_c   1.000
_cell.angle_alpha   90.00
_cell.angle_beta   90.00
_cell.angle_gamma   90.00
#
_symmetry.space_group_name_H-M   'P 1'
#
loop_
_entity.id
_entity.type
_entity.pdbx_description
1 polymer ?
#
loop_
_entity_poly.entity_id
_entity_poly.type
_entity_poly.pdbx_seq_one_letter_code
_entity_poly.pdbx_strand_id
1 'polypeptide(L)'
;MNITISGGSKKLYDLAHSIVDYCGKTVLSKQLYNTISIDVEFDKNLYRESGVLAEVDFDDRNHKPREFTITIDCTVSKRRIMESIAHEMVHVKQYAKGEMVDLERCGSTKWQNKVIDKETNYWDRPWEIEAHGKELGLFVRWAEHNLLGSQSWTQEKYS
;
A
#
# COMPACT_ATOMS: atom_id res chain seq x y z
N MET A 1 8.19 -11.33 -7.26
CA MET A 1 8.03 -9.88 -7.09
C MET A 1 9.42 -9.31 -6.97
N ASN A 2 9.71 -8.23 -7.67
CA ASN A 2 10.94 -7.47 -7.45
C ASN A 2 10.62 -6.32 -6.49
N ILE A 3 11.44 -6.12 -5.46
CA ILE A 3 11.22 -5.07 -4.46
C ILE A 3 12.49 -4.25 -4.37
N THR A 4 12.38 -2.95 -4.64
CA THR A 4 13.43 -1.96 -4.38
C THR A 4 12.92 -0.99 -3.33
N ILE A 5 13.83 -0.44 -2.53
CA ILE A 5 13.49 0.51 -1.48
C ILE A 5 14.58 1.57 -1.44
N SER A 6 14.16 2.83 -1.48
CA SER A 6 15.02 4.00 -1.44
C SER A 6 14.75 4.84 -0.19
N GLY A 7 15.81 5.47 0.34
CA GLY A 7 15.73 6.24 1.57
C GLY A 7 15.62 5.40 2.86
N GLY A 8 15.34 6.07 3.97
CA GLY A 8 15.19 5.43 5.28
C GLY A 8 16.48 4.86 5.89
N SER A 9 16.32 4.15 7.02
CA SER A 9 17.42 3.45 7.70
C SER A 9 17.44 1.97 7.31
N LYS A 10 18.58 1.28 7.45
CA LYS A 10 18.68 -0.17 7.16
C LYS A 10 17.63 -1.01 7.89
N LYS A 11 17.33 -0.71 9.16
CA LYS A 11 16.29 -1.42 9.92
C LYS A 11 14.90 -1.19 9.33
N LEU A 12 14.63 0.02 8.82
CA LEU A 12 13.37 0.34 8.18
C LEU A 12 13.24 -0.37 6.83
N TYR A 13 14.33 -0.41 6.06
CA TYR A 13 14.45 -1.20 4.83
C TYR A 13 14.06 -2.66 5.07
N ASP A 14 14.68 -3.32 6.06
CA ASP A 14 14.43 -4.75 6.32
C ASP A 14 12.96 -5.03 6.67
N LEU A 15 12.34 -4.14 7.47
CA LEU A 15 10.93 -4.26 7.85
C LEU A 15 10.00 -4.01 6.65
N ALA A 16 10.25 -2.95 5.90
CA ALA A 16 9.46 -2.57 4.73
C ALA A 16 9.52 -3.65 3.64
N HIS A 17 10.71 -4.16 3.34
CA HIS A 17 10.88 -5.27 2.41
C HIS A 17 10.09 -6.51 2.86
N SER A 18 10.18 -6.85 4.15
CA SER A 18 9.46 -8.00 4.71
C SER A 18 7.94 -7.85 4.61
N ILE A 19 7.38 -6.68 4.94
CA ILE A 19 5.93 -6.49 4.89
C ILE A 19 5.39 -6.40 3.46
N VAL A 20 6.12 -5.76 2.53
CA VAL A 20 5.76 -5.71 1.11
C VAL A 20 5.72 -7.12 0.55
N ASP A 21 6.76 -7.92 0.79
CA ASP A 21 6.82 -9.32 0.34
C ASP A 21 5.65 -10.16 0.92
N TYR A 22 5.38 -10.02 2.21
CA TYR A 22 4.28 -10.72 2.88
C TYR A 22 2.92 -10.32 2.32
N CYS A 23 2.65 -9.03 2.17
CA CYS A 23 1.40 -8.53 1.62
C CYS A 23 1.24 -9.01 0.17
N GLY A 24 2.29 -8.90 -0.64
CA GLY A 24 2.31 -9.39 -2.02
C GLY A 24 1.91 -10.86 -2.11
N LYS A 25 2.50 -11.73 -1.28
CA LYS A 25 2.14 -13.16 -1.21
C LYS A 25 0.71 -13.41 -0.74
N THR A 26 0.16 -12.51 0.08
CA THR A 26 -1.16 -12.67 0.70
C THR A 26 -2.30 -12.18 -0.19
N VAL A 27 -2.14 -11.04 -0.86
CA VAL A 27 -3.23 -10.39 -1.62
C VAL A 27 -3.18 -10.65 -3.13
N LEU A 28 -2.01 -10.95 -3.68
CA LEU A 28 -1.82 -11.23 -5.11
C LEU A 28 -1.94 -12.73 -5.42
N SER A 29 -2.30 -13.05 -6.66
CA SER A 29 -2.14 -14.43 -7.14
C SER A 29 -0.67 -14.73 -7.37
N LYS A 30 -0.27 -16.02 -7.34
CA LYS A 30 1.11 -16.45 -7.61
C LYS A 30 1.66 -15.89 -8.93
N GLN A 31 0.82 -15.83 -9.97
CA GLN A 31 1.20 -15.26 -11.26
C GLN A 31 1.50 -13.77 -11.15
N LEU A 32 0.61 -12.99 -10.54
CA LEU A 32 0.79 -11.54 -10.38
C LEU A 32 2.01 -11.22 -9.52
N TYR A 33 2.16 -11.90 -8.39
CA TYR A 33 3.31 -11.76 -7.50
C TYR A 33 4.63 -11.96 -8.26
N ASN A 34 4.71 -12.91 -9.19
CA ASN A 34 5.94 -13.15 -9.96
C ASN A 34 6.24 -12.09 -11.03
N THR A 35 5.27 -11.28 -11.43
CA THR A 35 5.40 -10.31 -12.52
C THR A 35 5.47 -8.86 -12.06
N ILE A 36 5.15 -8.58 -10.80
CA ILE A 36 5.09 -7.22 -10.27
C ILE A 36 6.47 -6.79 -9.75
N SER A 37 6.81 -5.53 -10.00
CA SER A 37 7.91 -4.79 -9.42
C SER A 37 7.34 -3.64 -8.59
N ILE A 38 7.88 -3.45 -7.38
CA ILE A 38 7.48 -2.37 -6.47
C ILE A 38 8.74 -1.64 -6.03
N ASP A 39 8.77 -0.33 -6.24
CA ASP A 39 9.71 0.57 -5.59
C ASP A 39 9.06 1.23 -4.39
N VAL A 40 9.76 1.30 -3.26
CA VAL A 40 9.25 1.92 -2.04
C VAL A 40 10.14 3.10 -1.69
N GLU A 41 9.58 4.30 -1.67
CA GLU A 41 10.31 5.53 -1.40
C GLU A 41 9.93 6.11 -0.04
N PHE A 42 10.92 6.32 0.82
CA PHE A 42 10.72 7.02 2.08
C PHE A 42 10.98 8.51 1.93
N ASP A 43 9.92 9.30 1.92
CA ASP A 43 9.97 10.75 1.89
C ASP A 43 9.67 11.34 3.28
N LYS A 44 10.28 12.47 3.63
CA LYS A 44 10.01 13.21 4.87
C LYS A 44 9.06 14.38 4.65
N ASN A 45 8.75 14.72 3.41
CA ASN A 45 7.94 15.87 3.06
C ASN A 45 6.56 15.50 2.48
N LEU A 46 6.32 14.24 2.11
CA LEU A 46 5.06 13.77 1.56
C LEU A 46 3.84 14.32 2.30
N TYR A 47 3.72 14.09 3.62
CA TYR A 47 2.56 14.56 4.37
C TYR A 47 2.42 16.09 4.35
N ARG A 48 3.54 16.81 4.32
CA ARG A 48 3.54 18.27 4.26
C ARG A 48 3.13 18.80 2.88
N GLU A 49 3.46 18.09 1.81
CA GLU A 49 3.26 18.53 0.42
C GLU A 49 1.92 18.07 -0.15
N SER A 50 1.54 16.81 0.06
CA SER A 50 0.32 16.21 -0.49
C SER A 50 -0.78 15.97 0.55
N GLY A 51 -0.47 16.08 1.85
CA GLY A 51 -1.45 15.88 2.93
C GLY A 51 -1.80 14.41 3.20
N VAL A 52 -1.09 13.46 2.57
CA VAL A 52 -1.29 12.02 2.73
C VAL A 52 -0.06 11.36 3.38
N LEU A 53 -0.26 10.24 4.05
CA LEU A 53 0.83 9.49 4.70
C LEU A 53 1.51 8.50 3.77
N ALA A 54 0.81 8.04 2.74
CA ALA A 54 1.35 7.23 1.67
C ALA A 54 0.49 7.41 0.42
N GLU A 55 1.07 7.08 -0.72
CA GLU A 55 0.40 7.02 -2.01
C GLU A 55 1.04 5.95 -2.89
N VAL A 56 0.30 5.52 -3.91
CA VAL A 56 0.78 4.57 -4.92
C VAL A 56 0.60 5.14 -6.32
N ASP A 57 1.69 5.09 -7.09
CA ASP A 57 1.73 5.39 -8.51
C ASP A 57 2.05 4.14 -9.33
N PHE A 58 1.78 4.20 -10.64
CA PHE A 58 2.14 3.16 -11.60
C PHE A 58 2.94 3.73 -12.76
N ASP A 59 4.06 3.08 -13.08
CA ASP A 59 5.08 3.63 -13.98
C ASP A 59 4.97 3.10 -15.42
N ASP A 60 4.20 2.03 -15.64
CA ASP A 60 4.08 1.38 -16.95
C ASP A 60 2.78 1.74 -17.69
N ARG A 61 1.62 1.34 -17.16
CA ARG A 61 0.34 1.46 -17.85
C ARG A 61 -0.82 1.60 -16.89
N ASN A 62 -1.80 2.41 -17.28
CA ASN A 62 -3.00 2.65 -16.47
C ASN A 62 -3.92 1.41 -16.33
N HIS A 63 -3.89 0.45 -17.27
CA HIS A 63 -4.67 -0.80 -17.14
C HIS A 63 -3.81 -2.01 -16.78
N LYS A 64 -4.04 -2.57 -15.58
CA LYS A 64 -3.30 -3.72 -15.03
C LYS A 64 -1.78 -3.49 -15.04
N PRO A 65 -1.31 -2.42 -14.37
CA PRO A 65 0.12 -2.14 -14.23
C PRO A 65 0.88 -3.30 -13.58
N ARG A 66 2.19 -3.30 -13.81
CA ARG A 66 3.15 -4.25 -13.22
C ARG A 66 4.30 -3.57 -12.50
N GLU A 67 4.49 -2.28 -12.72
CA GLU A 67 5.52 -1.47 -12.09
C GLU A 67 4.82 -0.40 -11.26
N PHE A 68 5.11 -0.40 -9.97
CA PHE A 68 4.48 0.48 -8.99
C PHE A 68 5.53 1.19 -8.16
N THR A 69 5.23 2.41 -7.78
CA THR A 69 5.99 3.18 -6.80
C THR A 69 5.09 3.48 -5.61
N ILE A 70 5.54 3.12 -4.41
CA ILE A 70 4.86 3.41 -3.14
C ILE A 70 5.68 4.46 -2.40
N THR A 71 5.14 5.66 -2.26
CA THR A 71 5.79 6.75 -1.52
C THR A 71 5.19 6.83 -0.13
N ILE A 72 6.01 6.87 0.92
CA ILE A 72 5.54 6.89 2.32
C ILE A 72 6.24 7.98 3.09
N ASP A 73 5.45 8.73 3.86
CA ASP A 73 5.98 9.67 4.84
C ASP A 73 6.67 8.92 5.99
N CYS A 74 7.99 9.08 6.09
CA CYS A 74 8.79 8.40 7.11
C CYS A 74 8.96 9.20 8.41
N THR A 75 8.22 10.30 8.60
CA THR A 75 8.24 11.09 9.84
C THR A 75 7.31 10.53 10.92
N VAL A 76 6.40 9.62 10.55
CA VAL A 76 5.48 8.95 11.48
C VAL A 76 6.09 7.72 12.15
N SER A 77 5.36 7.15 13.12
CA SER A 77 5.80 5.96 13.85
C SER A 77 5.99 4.75 12.92
N LYS A 78 6.94 3.86 13.26
CA LYS A 78 7.17 2.60 12.52
C LYS A 78 5.89 1.79 12.29
N ARG A 79 4.98 1.76 13.26
CA ARG A 79 3.68 1.08 13.11
C ARG A 79 2.87 1.67 11.98
N ARG A 80 2.71 3.00 11.98
CA ARG A 80 2.00 3.73 10.93
C ARG A 80 2.62 3.53 9.55
N ILE A 81 3.95 3.57 9.44
CA ILE A 81 4.64 3.27 8.18
C ILE A 81 4.26 1.87 7.66
N MET A 82 4.30 0.85 8.52
CA MET A 82 3.98 -0.53 8.11
C MET A 82 2.48 -0.71 7.80
N GLU A 83 1.58 -0.08 8.55
CA GLU A 83 0.14 -0.07 8.26
C GLU A 83 -0.15 0.61 6.91
N SER A 84 0.49 1.76 6.64
CA SER A 84 0.39 2.46 5.35
C SER A 84 0.89 1.59 4.20
N ILE A 85 2.02 0.89 4.33
CA ILE A 85 2.47 -0.06 3.31
C ILE A 85 1.40 -1.15 3.07
N ALA A 86 0.81 -1.68 4.14
CA ALA A 86 -0.22 -2.71 4.02
C ALA A 86 -1.47 -2.17 3.29
N HIS A 87 -1.84 -0.91 3.52
CA HIS A 87 -2.89 -0.20 2.80
C HIS A 87 -2.56 -0.08 1.30
N GLU A 88 -1.41 0.50 0.96
CA GLU A 88 -0.99 0.68 -0.45
C GLU A 88 -0.84 -0.65 -1.19
N MET A 89 -0.44 -1.72 -0.51
CA MET A 89 -0.38 -3.06 -1.12
C MET A 89 -1.77 -3.61 -1.50
N VAL A 90 -2.85 -3.15 -0.85
CA VAL A 90 -4.22 -3.46 -1.29
C VAL A 90 -4.52 -2.70 -2.59
N HIS A 91 -4.14 -1.43 -2.70
CA HIS A 91 -4.27 -0.66 -3.95
C HIS A 91 -3.47 -1.27 -5.10
N VAL A 92 -2.22 -1.69 -4.86
CA VAL A 92 -1.41 -2.44 -5.84
C VAL A 92 -2.18 -3.67 -6.34
N LYS A 93 -2.79 -4.45 -5.45
CA LYS A 93 -3.64 -5.59 -5.84
C LYS A 93 -4.82 -5.15 -6.70
N GLN A 94 -5.51 -4.08 -6.32
CA GLN A 94 -6.71 -3.60 -7.00
C GLN A 94 -6.38 -3.17 -8.44
N TYR A 95 -5.32 -2.39 -8.61
CA TYR A 95 -4.80 -2.00 -9.92
C TYR A 95 -4.29 -3.18 -10.73
N ALA A 96 -3.44 -4.04 -10.14
CA ALA A 96 -2.83 -5.17 -10.85
C ALA A 96 -3.85 -6.18 -11.38
N LYS A 97 -4.97 -6.38 -10.65
CA LYS A 97 -6.09 -7.22 -11.09
C LYS A 97 -7.04 -6.52 -12.07
N GLY A 98 -6.94 -5.19 -12.19
CA GLY A 98 -7.88 -4.37 -12.96
C GLY A 98 -9.25 -4.26 -12.31
N GLU A 99 -9.31 -4.43 -10.99
CA GLU A 99 -10.50 -4.15 -10.18
C GLU A 99 -10.70 -2.64 -10.07
N MET A 100 -9.60 -1.89 -9.96
CA MET A 100 -9.56 -0.43 -10.02
C MET A 100 -8.83 0.02 -11.28
N VAL A 101 -9.41 1.00 -11.98
CA VAL A 101 -8.81 1.65 -13.15
C VAL A 101 -9.11 3.13 -13.06
N ASP A 102 -8.06 3.95 -13.14
CA ASP A 102 -8.25 5.39 -13.16
C ASP A 102 -8.65 5.87 -14.56
N LEU A 103 -9.76 6.59 -14.68
CA LEU A 103 -10.20 7.18 -15.94
C LEU A 103 -9.86 8.67 -15.94
N GLU A 104 -8.56 8.98 -15.95
CA GLU A 104 -8.01 10.35 -15.91
C GLU A 104 -8.75 11.32 -16.86
N ARG A 105 -9.12 10.88 -18.07
CA ARG A 105 -9.83 11.71 -19.07
C ARG A 105 -11.20 12.20 -18.63
N CYS A 106 -11.85 11.50 -17.70
CA CYS A 106 -13.18 11.84 -17.19
C CYS A 106 -13.16 12.15 -15.69
N GLY A 107 -11.97 12.10 -15.07
CA GLY A 107 -11.77 12.30 -13.64
C GLY A 107 -12.53 11.31 -12.76
N SER A 108 -12.96 10.16 -13.28
CA SER A 108 -13.78 9.18 -12.56
C SER A 108 -12.99 7.87 -12.41
N THR A 109 -13.25 7.10 -11.36
CA THR A 109 -12.57 5.82 -11.14
C THR A 109 -13.52 4.66 -11.44
N LYS A 110 -13.06 3.67 -12.20
CA LYS A 110 -13.82 2.45 -12.44
C LYS A 110 -13.44 1.41 -11.40
N TRP A 111 -14.42 1.02 -10.58
CA TRP A 111 -14.31 -0.03 -9.58
C TRP A 111 -15.19 -1.22 -9.95
N GLN A 112 -14.60 -2.38 -10.18
CA GLN A 112 -15.29 -3.65 -10.50
C GLN A 112 -16.38 -3.48 -11.57
N ASN A 113 -16.04 -2.80 -12.67
CA ASN A 113 -16.93 -2.47 -13.77
C ASN A 113 -18.02 -1.42 -13.52
N LYS A 114 -18.01 -0.75 -12.35
CA LYS A 114 -18.87 0.39 -12.05
C LYS A 114 -18.04 1.67 -12.06
N VAL A 115 -18.54 2.70 -12.73
CA VAL A 115 -17.95 4.04 -12.63
C VAL A 115 -18.42 4.65 -11.32
N ILE A 116 -17.47 5.06 -10.48
CA ILE A 116 -17.72 5.77 -9.23
C ILE A 116 -17.46 7.25 -9.49
N ASP A 117 -18.39 8.10 -9.04
CA ASP A 117 -18.28 9.54 -9.17
C ASP A 117 -17.07 10.03 -8.36
N LYS A 118 -16.33 10.98 -8.92
CA LYS A 118 -15.20 11.65 -8.26
C LYS A 118 -15.59 12.39 -6.99
N GLU A 119 -16.83 12.87 -6.93
CA GLU A 119 -17.41 13.57 -5.78
C GLU A 119 -17.76 12.61 -4.63
N THR A 120 -17.64 11.29 -4.84
CA THR A 120 -17.80 10.30 -3.77
C THR A 120 -16.77 10.58 -2.67
N ASN A 121 -17.28 10.75 -1.45
CA ASN A 121 -16.47 10.99 -0.26
C ASN A 121 -15.37 9.93 -0.14
N TYR A 122 -14.17 10.35 0.26
CA TYR A 122 -13.02 9.47 0.42
C TYR A 122 -13.34 8.19 1.20
N TRP A 123 -14.02 8.31 2.34
CA TRP A 123 -14.34 7.17 3.22
C TRP A 123 -15.41 6.23 2.65
N ASP A 124 -16.17 6.70 1.66
CA ASP A 124 -17.23 5.92 1.00
C ASP A 124 -16.75 5.29 -0.32
N ARG A 125 -15.51 5.57 -0.73
CA ARG A 125 -14.93 4.97 -1.93
C ARG A 125 -14.69 3.47 -1.68
N PRO A 126 -15.18 2.59 -2.57
CA PRO A 126 -15.17 1.15 -2.29
C PRO A 126 -13.77 0.54 -2.21
N TRP A 127 -12.78 1.13 -2.90
CA TRP A 127 -11.39 0.72 -2.80
C TRP A 127 -10.75 1.10 -1.47
N GLU A 128 -11.04 2.29 -0.94
CA GLU A 128 -10.59 2.76 0.39
C GLU A 128 -11.21 1.91 1.50
N ILE A 129 -12.51 1.58 1.38
CA ILE A 129 -13.19 0.67 2.32
C ILE A 129 -12.50 -0.70 2.36
N GLU A 130 -12.12 -1.26 1.20
CA GLU A 130 -11.37 -2.52 1.17
C GLU A 130 -9.97 -2.38 1.79
N ALA A 131 -9.25 -1.30 1.47
CA ALA A 131 -7.89 -1.05 1.95
C ALA A 131 -7.87 -0.87 3.48
N HIS A 132 -8.68 0.04 4.02
CA HIS A 132 -8.84 0.23 5.47
C HIS A 132 -9.36 -1.01 6.18
N GLY A 133 -10.25 -1.79 5.53
CA GLY A 133 -10.74 -3.05 6.08
C GLY A 133 -9.68 -4.15 6.18
N LYS A 134 -8.53 -4.02 5.49
CA LYS A 134 -7.48 -5.05 5.41
C LYS A 134 -6.16 -4.63 6.05
N GLU A 135 -5.81 -3.35 6.04
CA GLU A 135 -4.48 -2.84 6.44
C GLU A 135 -4.04 -3.36 7.82
N LEU A 136 -4.92 -3.30 8.82
CA LEU A 136 -4.62 -3.71 10.19
C LEU A 136 -4.42 -5.22 10.28
N GLY A 137 -5.31 -5.99 9.64
CA GLY A 137 -5.22 -7.45 9.63
C GLY A 137 -3.96 -7.94 8.90
N LEU A 138 -3.56 -7.27 7.82
CA LEU A 138 -2.31 -7.57 7.11
C LEU A 138 -1.10 -7.25 7.99
N PHE A 139 -1.08 -6.07 8.63
CA PHE A 139 -0.02 -5.66 9.54
C PHE A 139 0.16 -6.63 10.72
N VAL A 140 -0.91 -6.95 11.43
CA VAL A 140 -0.86 -7.83 12.61
C VAL A 140 -0.37 -9.22 12.23
N ARG A 141 -0.94 -9.82 11.17
CA ARG A 141 -0.54 -11.17 10.72
C ARG A 141 0.89 -11.21 10.21
N TRP A 142 1.37 -10.15 9.57
CA TRP A 142 2.77 -10.01 9.20
C TRP A 142 3.68 -9.94 10.43
N ALA A 143 3.31 -9.13 11.42
CA ALA A 143 4.08 -8.97 12.65
C ALA A 143 4.17 -10.30 13.42
N GLU A 144 3.07 -11.06 13.51
CA GLU A 144 3.07 -12.40 14.11
C GLU A 144 3.93 -13.39 13.32
N HIS A 145 3.78 -13.42 11.99
CA HIS A 145 4.55 -14.31 11.11
C HIS A 145 6.07 -14.09 11.25
N ASN A 146 6.49 -12.85 11.51
CA ASN A 146 7.90 -12.48 11.69
C ASN A 146 8.34 -12.46 13.17
N LEU A 147 7.51 -12.96 14.10
CA LEU A 147 7.77 -12.97 15.54
C LEU A 147 8.04 -11.57 16.14
N LEU A 148 7.47 -10.53 15.54
CA LEU A 148 7.54 -9.13 15.96
C LEU A 148 6.40 -8.74 16.90
N GLY A 149 5.43 -9.64 17.15
CA GLY A 149 4.27 -9.38 17.98
C GLY A 149 4.60 -8.96 19.42
N SER A 150 5.74 -9.36 19.98
CA SER A 150 6.15 -8.94 21.32
C SER A 150 6.78 -7.54 21.37
N GLN A 151 7.09 -6.93 20.23
CA GLN A 151 7.73 -5.63 20.21
C GLN A 151 6.74 -4.51 20.56
N SER A 152 7.12 -3.60 21.45
CA SER A 152 6.24 -2.53 21.92
C SER A 152 5.68 -1.64 20.80
N TRP A 153 6.40 -1.49 19.68
CA TRP A 153 5.93 -0.69 18.55
C TRP A 153 4.87 -1.40 17.70
N THR A 154 4.69 -2.72 17.81
CA THR A 154 3.63 -3.45 17.10
C THR A 154 2.32 -3.50 17.88
N GLN A 155 2.34 -3.08 19.16
CA GLN A 155 1.19 -3.10 20.06
C GLN A 155 0.35 -1.84 19.97
N GLU A 156 -0.97 -1.97 20.18
CA GLU A 156 -1.83 -0.81 20.39
C GLU A 156 -1.60 -0.30 21.81
N LYS A 157 -1.44 1.01 21.94
CA LYS A 157 -1.42 1.64 23.25
C LYS A 157 -2.87 1.93 23.62
N TYR A 158 -3.45 1.08 24.47
CA TYR A 158 -4.67 1.44 25.18
C TYR A 158 -4.29 2.53 26.19
N SER A 159 -4.72 3.76 25.92
CA SER A 159 -4.63 4.92 26.83
C SER A 159 -5.65 4.82 27.95
#